data_AF-A0A839HUD0-F1
#
_entry.id   AF-A0A839HUD0-F1
#
_cell.length_a   1.000
_cell.length_b   1.000
_cell.length_c   1.000
_cell.angle_alpha   90.00
_cell.angle_beta   90.00
_cell.angle_gamma   90.00
#
_symmetry.space_group_name_H-M   'P 1'
#
loop_
_entity.id
_entity.type
_entity.pdbx_description
1 polymer ?
#
loop_
_entity_poly.entity_id
_entity_poly.type
_entity_poly.pdbx_seq_one_letter_code
_entity_poly.pdbx_strand_id
1 'polypeptide(L)'
;MPDKSLTEAAWKAFAKQGSYKDAPLLKALASLDKAGKAGGESELEALDEVEKQVDLLRKAHKGDKKLDDYLSDLDKALARQRKQTEQDLAAKRKAEAQAGEDEEESPALLTTKMIPLLREVRKGDLVLQALIAVAGKETVVLLSRKAISPARGKLLKEQMTNPGGLKFIRGECTLENSALTFIVQAAAGGLAKRLKAALLAQTELRLKVRVRGEDPDDVDEDMEEGGAVSESDEAPDAPTPDAPSRPDAVERTRYEQRMSALEPLLMAALRAQQGDTGKLRAVAEFARGKARAEAWGAALQSLDALEGLLKAATSSGGKASDPVEVEPEATPKRNDAATAFAARLSALMGRIKAGIEAGGPRASELKLKLSEAGALGRARDFPAGMLVLDTLEDLLDAPAVDSPQTVEQGVEDVPDEAPPSRPKLSLVQQRSFMLTKWRVIPGRIRADLGALRAVLVDTGADSDPTELVDLIASHLEDLLEEIQDAMDDAINAGDMAAFKGLAARVADDEIVALLVDNPAIDGKVCRDRILAAMREIENGLVG
;
A
#
# COMPACT_ATOMS: atom_id res chain seq x y z
N MET A 1 8.56 29.86 -9.29
CA MET A 1 9.87 30.30 -8.76
C MET A 1 9.59 30.83 -7.37
N PRO A 2 10.26 30.33 -6.32
CA PRO A 2 10.00 30.78 -4.96
C PRO A 2 10.26 32.28 -4.84
N ASP A 3 9.35 32.99 -4.19
CA ASP A 3 9.49 34.42 -3.95
C ASP A 3 10.77 34.67 -3.12
N LYS A 4 11.54 35.71 -3.45
CA LYS A 4 12.90 35.89 -2.90
C LYS A 4 12.90 36.06 -1.37
N SER A 5 11.77 36.47 -0.79
CA SER A 5 11.58 36.65 0.65
C SER A 5 11.39 35.34 1.43
N LEU A 6 11.01 34.23 0.78
CA LEU A 6 10.76 32.93 1.43
C LEU A 6 12.02 32.06 1.51
N THR A 7 13.18 32.67 1.76
CA THR A 7 14.44 31.93 1.84
C THR A 7 15.19 32.24 3.12
N GLU A 8 15.89 31.24 3.66
CA GLU A 8 16.73 31.40 4.85
C GLU A 8 17.78 32.52 4.64
N ALA A 9 18.34 32.63 3.44
CA ALA A 9 19.32 33.64 3.10
C ALA A 9 18.75 35.07 3.13
N ALA A 10 17.53 35.27 2.61
CA ALA A 10 16.86 36.57 2.64
C ALA A 10 16.52 37.00 4.05
N TRP A 11 16.02 36.07 4.87
CA TRP A 11 15.77 36.34 6.29
C TRP A 11 17.05 36.68 7.05
N LYS A 12 18.13 35.89 6.91
CA LYS A 12 19.43 36.18 7.52
C LYS A 12 19.98 37.55 7.10
N ALA A 13 19.81 37.94 5.85
CA ALA A 13 20.26 39.25 5.37
C ALA A 13 19.50 40.40 6.05
N PHE A 14 18.19 40.25 6.24
CA PHE A 14 17.36 41.20 6.97
C PHE A 14 17.68 41.24 8.47
N ALA A 15 17.71 40.06 9.11
CA ALA A 15 17.90 39.90 10.55
C ALA A 15 19.26 40.41 11.05
N LYS A 16 20.29 40.50 10.19
CA LYS A 16 21.59 41.11 10.57
C LYS A 16 21.49 42.52 11.17
N GLN A 17 20.42 43.26 10.87
CA GLN A 17 20.21 44.61 11.37
C GLN A 17 19.54 44.68 12.75
N GLY A 18 19.02 43.58 13.28
CA GLY A 18 18.29 43.53 14.55
C GLY A 18 18.59 42.27 15.37
N SER A 19 18.61 42.37 16.69
CA SER A 19 18.81 41.20 17.57
C SER A 19 17.49 40.45 17.81
N TYR A 20 16.99 39.77 16.78
CA TYR A 20 15.76 38.99 16.83
C TYR A 20 16.00 37.57 17.34
N LYS A 21 15.05 36.98 18.09
CA LYS A 21 15.10 35.56 18.49
C LYS A 21 14.52 34.67 17.39
N ASP A 22 15.24 34.57 16.27
CA ASP A 22 14.73 34.06 15.00
C ASP A 22 15.10 32.60 14.67
N ALA A 23 15.81 31.90 15.56
CA ALA A 23 16.22 30.51 15.36
C ALA A 23 15.06 29.56 14.97
N PRO A 24 13.84 29.67 15.58
CA PRO A 24 12.70 28.88 15.15
C PRO A 24 12.24 29.19 13.71
N LEU A 25 12.21 30.46 13.32
CA LEU A 25 11.81 30.89 11.98
C LEU A 25 12.83 30.42 10.92
N LEU A 26 14.13 30.50 11.23
CA LEU A 26 15.19 29.95 10.38
C LEU A 26 15.01 28.44 10.14
N LYS A 27 14.66 27.68 11.18
CA LYS A 27 14.39 26.23 11.07
C LYS A 27 13.15 25.95 10.21
N ALA A 28 12.09 26.74 10.36
CA ALA A 28 10.88 26.62 9.56
C ALA A 28 11.17 26.92 8.07
N LEU A 29 11.89 28.00 7.76
CA LEU A 29 12.28 28.34 6.39
C LEU A 29 13.17 27.25 5.75
N ALA A 30 14.12 26.68 6.50
CA ALA A 30 14.94 25.57 6.01
C ALA A 30 14.12 24.28 5.79
N SER A 31 13.02 24.10 6.54
CA SER A 31 12.10 22.97 6.35
C SER A 31 11.23 23.17 5.11
N LEU A 32 10.80 24.41 4.84
CA LEU A 32 10.08 24.78 3.62
C LEU A 32 10.92 24.50 2.36
N ASP A 33 12.21 24.87 2.36
CA ASP A 33 13.13 24.59 1.25
C ASP A 33 13.30 23.08 0.95
N LYS A 34 13.20 22.23 1.99
CA LYS A 34 13.23 20.77 1.85
C LYS A 34 11.88 20.22 1.37
N ALA A 35 10.79 20.74 1.92
CA ALA A 35 9.43 20.30 1.64
C ALA A 35 9.02 20.57 0.18
N GLY A 36 9.45 21.68 -0.41
CA GLY A 36 9.24 21.97 -1.84
C GLY A 36 9.83 20.91 -2.79
N LYS A 37 10.77 20.07 -2.32
CA LYS A 37 11.32 18.93 -3.07
C LYS A 37 10.59 17.61 -2.78
N ALA A 38 9.89 17.51 -1.65
CA ALA A 38 9.24 16.30 -1.18
C ALA A 38 7.79 16.16 -1.69
N GLY A 39 7.14 17.27 -2.06
CA GLY A 39 5.81 17.29 -2.68
C GLY A 39 4.92 18.41 -2.15
N GLY A 40 3.80 18.65 -2.84
CA GLY A 40 2.91 19.77 -2.52
C GLY A 40 2.28 19.68 -1.13
N GLU A 41 1.93 18.48 -0.65
CA GLU A 41 1.31 18.33 0.69
C GLU A 41 2.31 18.68 1.80
N SER A 42 3.55 18.18 1.72
CA SER A 42 4.60 18.56 2.66
C SER A 42 4.96 20.04 2.60
N GLU A 43 4.87 20.67 1.42
CA GLU A 43 5.13 22.10 1.25
C GLU A 43 4.05 22.94 1.97
N LEU A 44 2.78 22.54 1.91
CA LEU A 44 1.69 23.22 2.63
C LEU A 44 1.90 23.17 4.16
N GLU A 45 2.24 22.01 4.71
CA GLU A 45 2.53 21.88 6.15
C GLU A 45 3.73 22.75 6.58
N ALA A 46 4.76 22.82 5.74
CA ALA A 46 5.92 23.66 6.02
C ALA A 46 5.57 25.17 5.95
N LEU A 47 4.69 25.58 5.05
CA LEU A 47 4.18 26.95 4.98
C LEU A 47 3.40 27.34 6.25
N ASP A 48 2.57 26.43 6.78
CA ASP A 48 1.83 26.65 8.04
C ASP A 48 2.77 26.90 9.23
N GLU A 49 3.85 26.12 9.32
CA GLU A 49 4.83 26.30 10.40
C GLU A 49 5.60 27.61 10.25
N VAL A 50 5.94 28.05 9.02
CA VAL A 50 6.55 29.37 8.82
C VAL A 50 5.61 30.49 9.26
N GLU A 51 4.33 30.45 8.87
CA GLU A 51 3.31 31.44 9.27
C GLU A 51 3.19 31.55 10.80
N LYS A 52 3.15 30.41 11.49
CA LYS A 52 3.12 30.35 12.96
C LYS A 52 4.36 30.98 13.59
N GLN A 53 5.56 30.72 13.06
CA GLN A 53 6.79 31.29 13.59
C GLN A 53 6.88 32.81 13.32
N VAL A 54 6.34 33.28 12.20
CA VAL A 54 6.21 34.72 11.89
C VAL A 54 5.35 35.42 12.94
N ASP A 55 4.18 34.85 13.27
CA ASP A 55 3.29 35.40 14.29
C ASP A 55 3.90 35.44 15.69
N LEU A 56 4.64 34.39 16.06
CA LEU A 56 5.37 34.34 17.33
C LEU A 56 6.45 35.42 17.37
N LEU A 57 7.18 35.63 16.28
CA LEU A 57 8.21 36.64 16.19
C LEU A 57 7.62 38.07 16.25
N ARG A 58 6.51 38.32 15.56
CA ARG A 58 5.75 39.58 15.62
C ARG A 58 5.29 39.88 17.06
N LYS A 59 4.80 38.86 17.79
CA LYS A 59 4.39 38.99 19.20
C LYS A 59 5.57 39.26 20.15
N ALA A 60 6.75 38.69 19.87
CA ALA A 60 7.94 38.87 20.69
C ALA A 60 8.57 40.26 20.54
N HIS A 61 8.38 40.91 19.39
CA HIS A 61 9.01 42.18 19.03
C HIS A 61 7.99 43.27 18.71
N LYS A 62 6.95 43.40 19.55
CA LYS A 62 5.91 44.43 19.39
C LYS A 62 6.52 45.83 19.35
N GLY A 63 6.18 46.61 18.33
CA GLY A 63 6.61 47.99 18.16
C GLY A 63 7.81 48.19 17.23
N ASP A 64 8.45 47.12 16.76
CA ASP A 64 9.46 47.22 15.71
C ASP A 64 8.78 47.31 14.33
N LYS A 65 8.64 48.54 13.82
CA LYS A 65 8.00 48.81 12.54
C LYS A 65 8.74 48.18 11.35
N LYS A 66 10.07 48.12 11.39
CA LYS A 66 10.85 47.56 10.27
C LYS A 66 10.66 46.06 10.17
N LEU A 67 10.65 45.37 11.32
CA LEU A 67 10.32 43.95 11.39
C LEU A 67 8.90 43.69 10.90
N ASP A 68 7.93 44.48 11.37
CA ASP A 68 6.52 44.28 11.00
C ASP A 68 6.27 44.49 9.49
N ASP A 69 6.91 45.49 8.88
CA ASP A 69 6.86 45.72 7.44
C ASP A 69 7.43 44.51 6.67
N TYR A 70 8.58 43.95 7.10
CA TYR A 70 9.17 42.77 6.47
C TYR A 70 8.30 41.52 6.64
N LEU A 71 7.81 41.25 7.85
CA LEU A 71 6.95 40.10 8.13
C LEU A 71 5.65 40.18 7.35
N SER A 72 5.11 41.38 7.14
CA SER A 72 3.92 41.59 6.29
C SER A 72 4.18 41.26 4.82
N ASP A 73 5.37 41.54 4.29
CA ASP A 73 5.75 41.12 2.94
C ASP A 73 6.03 39.62 2.85
N LEU A 74 6.53 39.01 3.93
CA LEU A 74 6.69 37.56 4.04
C LEU A 74 5.32 36.85 4.09
N ASP A 75 4.34 37.38 4.82
CA ASP A 75 2.95 36.88 4.84
C ASP A 75 2.32 36.89 3.44
N LYS A 76 2.52 37.97 2.68
CA LYS A 76 2.04 38.04 1.28
C LYS A 76 2.71 36.98 0.39
N ALA A 77 4.01 36.74 0.60
CA ALA A 77 4.73 35.72 -0.14
C ALA A 77 4.23 34.30 0.23
N LEU A 78 4.01 34.02 1.52
CA LEU A 78 3.41 32.77 2.00
C LEU A 78 2.04 32.52 1.36
N ALA A 79 1.15 33.52 1.36
CA ALA A 79 -0.18 33.40 0.77
C ALA A 79 -0.13 33.11 -0.75
N ARG A 80 0.82 33.71 -1.47
CA ARG A 80 1.04 33.44 -2.90
C ARG A 80 1.55 32.03 -3.13
N GLN A 81 2.54 31.59 -2.35
CA GLN A 81 3.11 30.25 -2.46
C GLN A 81 2.06 29.18 -2.13
N ARG A 82 1.29 29.34 -1.04
CA ARG A 82 0.20 28.42 -0.66
C ARG A 82 -0.81 28.26 -1.80
N LYS A 83 -1.29 29.37 -2.36
CA LYS A 83 -2.21 29.34 -3.50
C LYS A 83 -1.61 28.65 -4.73
N GLN A 84 -0.33 28.86 -5.01
CA GLN A 84 0.36 28.20 -6.12
C GLN A 84 0.45 26.69 -5.89
N THR A 85 0.90 26.26 -4.70
CA THR A 85 1.01 24.83 -4.35
C THR A 85 -0.35 24.13 -4.38
N GLU A 86 -1.43 24.77 -3.88
CA GLU A 86 -2.80 24.24 -3.98
C GLU A 86 -3.27 24.11 -5.42
N GLN A 87 -2.99 25.10 -6.27
CA GLN A 87 -3.31 25.05 -7.69
C GLN A 87 -2.54 23.93 -8.41
N ASP A 88 -1.27 23.76 -8.11
CA ASP A 88 -0.43 22.71 -8.70
C ASP A 88 -0.90 21.31 -8.25
N LEU A 89 -1.28 21.13 -6.98
CA LEU A 89 -1.88 19.90 -6.49
C LEU A 89 -3.23 19.62 -7.15
N ALA A 90 -4.10 20.63 -7.29
CA ALA A 90 -5.39 20.48 -7.96
C ALA A 90 -5.21 20.16 -9.44
N ALA A 91 -4.26 20.80 -10.12
CA ALA A 91 -3.92 20.51 -11.51
C ALA A 91 -3.36 19.09 -11.67
N LYS A 92 -2.49 18.66 -10.76
CA LYS A 92 -1.96 17.29 -10.73
C LYS A 92 -3.05 16.26 -10.49
N ARG A 93 -3.95 16.47 -9.52
CA ARG A 93 -5.10 15.58 -9.28
C ARG A 93 -6.04 15.52 -10.49
N LYS A 94 -6.27 16.65 -11.17
CA LYS A 94 -7.03 16.67 -12.43
C LYS A 94 -6.32 15.93 -13.56
N ALA A 95 -5.00 16.10 -13.69
CA ALA A 95 -4.20 15.41 -14.69
C ALA A 95 -4.13 13.90 -14.41
N GLU A 96 -4.08 13.47 -13.16
CA GLU A 96 -4.14 12.05 -12.77
C GLU A 96 -5.54 11.45 -13.02
N ALA A 97 -6.60 12.22 -12.77
CA ALA A 97 -7.96 11.81 -13.12
C ALA A 97 -8.17 11.69 -14.65
N GLN A 98 -7.65 12.65 -15.42
CA GLN A 98 -7.71 12.64 -16.89
C GLN A 98 -6.77 11.61 -17.53
N ALA A 99 -5.57 11.40 -16.99
CA ALA A 99 -4.68 10.34 -17.44
C ALA A 99 -5.27 8.95 -17.14
N GLY A 100 -6.06 8.82 -16.06
CA GLY A 100 -6.89 7.65 -15.82
C GLY A 100 -7.92 7.40 -16.93
N GLU A 101 -8.44 8.44 -17.60
CA GLU A 101 -9.38 8.32 -18.73
C GLU A 101 -8.67 8.19 -20.10
N ASP A 102 -7.53 8.84 -20.32
CA ASP A 102 -6.83 8.88 -21.62
C ASP A 102 -5.88 7.67 -21.82
N GLU A 103 -5.23 7.18 -20.75
CA GLU A 103 -4.44 5.92 -20.81
C GLU A 103 -5.34 4.67 -20.92
N GLU A 104 -6.64 4.95 -20.90
CA GLU A 104 -7.78 4.08 -21.00
C GLU A 104 -8.36 4.07 -22.43
N GLU A 105 -7.87 4.83 -23.43
CA GLU A 105 -8.35 4.70 -24.83
C GLU A 105 -7.33 4.04 -25.79
N SER A 106 -6.28 3.43 -25.25
CA SER A 106 -5.28 2.75 -26.08
C SER A 106 -5.75 1.36 -26.56
N PRO A 107 -5.47 0.97 -27.82
CA PRO A 107 -5.66 -0.40 -28.32
C PRO A 107 -5.04 -1.49 -27.45
N ALA A 108 -4.02 -1.14 -26.65
CA ALA A 108 -3.38 -2.03 -25.68
C ALA A 108 -4.36 -2.56 -24.60
N LEU A 109 -5.51 -1.90 -24.40
CA LEU A 109 -6.57 -2.42 -23.53
C LEU A 109 -7.16 -3.72 -24.02
N LEU A 110 -7.29 -3.87 -25.34
CA LEU A 110 -7.91 -5.03 -25.95
C LEU A 110 -6.93 -6.20 -26.12
N THR A 111 -5.65 -6.02 -25.76
CA THR A 111 -4.60 -7.04 -25.90
C THR A 111 -3.82 -7.20 -24.60
N THR A 112 -2.82 -6.35 -24.34
CA THR A 112 -1.85 -6.51 -23.24
C THR A 112 -2.46 -6.27 -21.86
N LYS A 113 -3.36 -5.28 -21.70
CA LYS A 113 -3.99 -4.99 -20.39
C LYS A 113 -5.16 -5.94 -20.06
N MET A 114 -5.66 -6.72 -21.03
CA MET A 114 -6.68 -7.76 -20.76
C MET A 114 -6.10 -9.00 -20.06
N ILE A 115 -4.84 -9.34 -20.29
CA ILE A 115 -4.22 -10.55 -19.71
C ILE A 115 -4.19 -10.53 -18.17
N PRO A 116 -3.78 -9.43 -17.48
CA PRO A 116 -3.86 -9.36 -16.02
C PRO A 116 -5.29 -9.50 -15.48
N LEU A 117 -6.27 -8.87 -16.13
CA LEU A 117 -7.68 -8.93 -15.73
C LEU A 117 -8.21 -10.36 -15.83
N LEU A 118 -7.91 -11.08 -16.92
CA LEU A 118 -8.27 -12.49 -17.08
C LEU A 118 -7.61 -13.40 -16.04
N ARG A 119 -6.38 -13.07 -15.60
CA ARG A 119 -5.71 -13.80 -14.50
C ARG A 119 -6.38 -13.55 -13.16
N GLU A 120 -6.86 -12.33 -12.92
CA GLU A 120 -7.58 -11.98 -11.69
C GLU A 120 -8.92 -12.70 -11.61
N VAL A 121 -9.71 -12.70 -12.70
CA VAL A 121 -10.97 -13.48 -12.74
C VAL A 121 -10.71 -14.97 -12.52
N ARG A 122 -9.62 -15.53 -13.08
CA ARG A 122 -9.25 -16.94 -12.86
C ARG A 122 -8.85 -17.27 -11.41
N LYS A 123 -8.54 -16.29 -10.58
CA LYS A 123 -8.28 -16.51 -9.14
C LYS A 123 -9.57 -16.63 -8.32
N GLY A 124 -10.72 -16.27 -8.90
CA GLY A 124 -12.04 -16.44 -8.28
C GLY A 124 -12.56 -15.20 -7.54
N ASP A 125 -11.75 -14.15 -7.40
CA ASP A 125 -12.05 -13.05 -6.48
C ASP A 125 -12.80 -11.86 -7.12
N LEU A 126 -13.12 -11.91 -8.42
CA LEU A 126 -13.51 -10.69 -9.12
C LEU A 126 -14.53 -10.90 -10.24
N VAL A 127 -15.60 -10.08 -10.20
CA VAL A 127 -16.57 -9.91 -11.28
C VAL A 127 -16.15 -8.71 -12.13
N LEU A 128 -15.94 -8.92 -13.42
CA LEU A 128 -15.62 -7.85 -14.37
C LEU A 128 -16.84 -7.47 -15.20
N GLN A 129 -16.92 -6.19 -15.57
CA GLN A 129 -17.89 -5.71 -16.55
C GLN A 129 -17.34 -6.01 -17.96
N ALA A 130 -18.21 -6.52 -18.83
CA ALA A 130 -17.88 -6.94 -20.19
C ALA A 130 -18.71 -6.16 -21.23
N LEU A 131 -18.03 -5.68 -22.28
CA LEU A 131 -18.67 -5.11 -23.46
C LEU A 131 -18.22 -5.90 -24.69
N ILE A 132 -19.19 -6.52 -25.36
CA ILE A 132 -18.98 -7.39 -26.51
C ILE A 132 -19.51 -6.69 -27.75
N ALA A 133 -18.66 -6.50 -28.75
CA ALA A 133 -19.06 -6.01 -30.07
C ALA A 133 -19.11 -7.17 -31.07
N VAL A 134 -20.25 -7.34 -31.74
CA VAL A 134 -20.47 -8.39 -32.74
C VAL A 134 -20.84 -7.75 -34.08
N ALA A 135 -20.13 -8.11 -35.16
CA ALA A 135 -20.43 -7.68 -36.52
C ALA A 135 -20.21 -8.87 -37.47
N GLY A 136 -21.30 -9.46 -37.98
CA GLY A 136 -21.23 -10.67 -38.80
C GLY A 136 -20.60 -11.85 -38.07
N LYS A 137 -19.39 -12.25 -38.50
CA LYS A 137 -18.57 -13.32 -37.89
C LYS A 137 -17.47 -12.78 -36.96
N GLU A 138 -17.19 -11.48 -37.00
CA GLU A 138 -16.18 -10.85 -36.14
C GLU A 138 -16.79 -10.54 -34.76
N THR A 139 -15.99 -10.74 -33.72
CA THR A 139 -16.38 -10.45 -32.33
C THR A 139 -15.16 -9.90 -31.61
N VAL A 140 -15.34 -8.84 -30.83
CA VAL A 140 -14.29 -8.21 -30.03
C VAL A 140 -14.83 -7.98 -28.62
N VAL A 141 -14.02 -8.26 -27.61
CA VAL A 141 -14.41 -8.19 -26.19
C VAL A 141 -13.56 -7.15 -25.48
N LEU A 142 -14.20 -6.34 -24.65
CA LEU A 142 -13.54 -5.46 -23.68
C LEU A 142 -13.97 -5.85 -22.27
N LEU A 143 -12.98 -5.95 -21.36
CA LEU A 143 -13.19 -6.20 -19.94
C LEU A 143 -12.72 -5.00 -19.12
N SER A 144 -13.47 -4.64 -18.08
CA SER A 144 -13.11 -3.56 -17.15
C SER A 144 -13.55 -3.89 -15.73
N ARG A 145 -12.78 -3.41 -14.74
CA ARG A 145 -13.17 -3.47 -13.32
C ARG A 145 -14.30 -2.49 -12.98
N LYS A 146 -14.48 -1.45 -13.79
CA LYS A 146 -15.51 -0.41 -13.63
C LYS A 146 -16.55 -0.53 -14.73
N ALA A 147 -17.72 0.08 -14.50
CA ALA A 147 -18.76 0.20 -15.52
C ALA A 147 -18.19 0.77 -16.83
N ILE A 148 -18.46 0.09 -17.95
CA ILE A 148 -17.93 0.47 -19.26
C ILE A 148 -18.83 1.56 -19.87
N SER A 149 -18.28 2.75 -20.09
CA SER A 149 -19.03 3.85 -20.69
C SER A 149 -19.41 3.55 -22.16
N PRO A 150 -20.54 4.08 -22.67
CA PRO A 150 -20.94 3.91 -24.06
C PRO A 150 -19.89 4.39 -25.08
N ALA A 151 -19.04 5.36 -24.70
CA ALA A 151 -17.98 5.89 -25.56
C ALA A 151 -16.97 4.81 -25.99
N ARG A 152 -16.74 3.78 -25.15
CA ARG A 152 -15.83 2.66 -25.46
C ARG A 152 -16.30 1.80 -26.63
N GLY A 153 -17.57 1.92 -27.05
CA GLY A 153 -18.06 1.28 -28.27
C GLY A 153 -17.32 1.76 -29.53
N LYS A 154 -16.81 3.00 -29.54
CA LYS A 154 -16.04 3.53 -30.67
C LYS A 154 -14.69 2.82 -30.82
N LEU A 155 -14.01 2.56 -29.71
CA LEU A 155 -12.74 1.83 -29.68
C LEU A 155 -12.89 0.38 -30.17
N LEU A 156 -13.96 -0.30 -29.77
CA LEU A 156 -14.29 -1.62 -30.30
C LEU A 156 -14.56 -1.58 -31.81
N LYS A 157 -15.27 -0.56 -32.29
CA LYS A 157 -15.55 -0.37 -33.72
C LYS A 157 -14.28 -0.15 -34.56
N GLU A 158 -13.30 0.57 -34.03
CA GLU A 158 -12.02 0.85 -34.71
C GLU A 158 -11.12 -0.39 -34.83
N GLN A 159 -11.31 -1.39 -33.97
CA GLN A 159 -10.55 -2.65 -34.01
C GLN A 159 -11.20 -3.73 -34.87
N MET A 160 -12.42 -3.50 -35.38
CA MET A 160 -13.09 -4.43 -36.27
C MET A 160 -12.73 -4.14 -37.73
N THR A 161 -12.47 -5.18 -38.51
CA THR A 161 -12.16 -5.05 -39.94
C THR A 161 -13.39 -4.60 -40.71
N ASN A 162 -14.58 -5.04 -40.30
CA ASN A 162 -15.85 -4.71 -40.96
C ASN A 162 -16.92 -4.24 -39.95
N PRO A 163 -17.01 -2.94 -39.65
CA PRO A 163 -17.93 -2.41 -38.63
C PRO A 163 -19.40 -2.34 -39.06
N GLY A 164 -19.78 -2.94 -40.19
CA GLY A 164 -21.17 -2.97 -40.68
C GLY A 164 -22.04 -3.90 -39.85
N GLY A 165 -23.23 -3.43 -39.43
CA GLY A 165 -24.19 -4.24 -38.66
C GLY A 165 -23.76 -4.52 -37.22
N LEU A 166 -23.00 -3.61 -36.62
CA LEU A 166 -22.39 -3.78 -35.30
C LEU A 166 -23.43 -3.75 -34.18
N LYS A 167 -23.46 -4.79 -33.35
CA LYS A 167 -24.30 -4.90 -32.15
C LYS A 167 -23.40 -4.93 -30.92
N PHE A 168 -23.70 -4.06 -29.95
CA PHE A 168 -23.06 -4.09 -28.64
C PHE A 168 -23.93 -4.88 -27.66
N ILE A 169 -23.30 -5.81 -26.94
CA ILE A 169 -23.92 -6.62 -25.90
C ILE A 169 -23.15 -6.32 -24.61
N ARG A 170 -23.87 -5.94 -23.57
CA ARG A 170 -23.30 -5.75 -22.23
C ARG A 170 -23.49 -7.00 -21.41
N GLY A 171 -22.54 -7.27 -20.54
CA GLY A 171 -22.59 -8.41 -19.64
C GLY A 171 -21.54 -8.32 -18.55
N GLU A 172 -21.42 -9.39 -17.80
CA GLU A 172 -20.44 -9.56 -16.74
C GLU A 172 -19.59 -10.79 -17.01
N CYS A 173 -18.37 -10.82 -16.50
CA CYS A 173 -17.43 -11.92 -16.66
C CYS A 173 -16.99 -12.41 -15.27
N THR A 174 -17.27 -13.68 -15.00
CA THR A 174 -16.94 -14.38 -13.75
C THR A 174 -16.28 -15.72 -14.06
N LEU A 175 -15.72 -16.38 -13.04
CA LEU A 175 -15.20 -17.74 -13.18
C LEU A 175 -16.16 -18.72 -12.50
N GLU A 176 -16.82 -19.56 -13.28
CA GLU A 176 -17.72 -20.61 -12.76
C GLU A 176 -17.31 -21.95 -13.37
N ASN A 177 -17.32 -23.02 -12.59
CA ASN A 177 -17.00 -24.38 -13.07
C ASN A 177 -15.66 -24.47 -13.83
N SER A 178 -14.65 -23.69 -13.40
CA SER A 178 -13.33 -23.60 -14.06
C SER A 178 -13.38 -23.07 -15.51
N ALA A 179 -14.47 -22.39 -15.89
CA ALA A 179 -14.63 -21.70 -17.16
C ALA A 179 -14.91 -20.21 -16.93
N LEU A 180 -14.42 -19.36 -17.84
CA LEU A 180 -14.78 -17.94 -17.87
C LEU A 180 -16.23 -17.83 -18.37
N THR A 181 -17.15 -17.53 -17.45
CA THR A 181 -18.57 -17.37 -17.74
C THR A 181 -18.86 -15.91 -18.05
N PHE A 182 -19.48 -15.67 -19.20
CA PHE A 182 -20.00 -14.37 -19.58
C PHE A 182 -21.52 -14.36 -19.40
N ILE A 183 -22.01 -13.56 -18.45
CA ILE A 183 -23.44 -13.37 -18.18
C ILE A 183 -23.90 -12.20 -19.03
N VAL A 184 -24.72 -12.45 -20.05
CA VAL A 184 -25.12 -11.44 -21.04
C VAL A 184 -26.63 -11.24 -21.04
N GLN A 185 -27.07 -10.00 -21.28
CA GLN A 185 -28.50 -9.65 -21.39
C GLN A 185 -29.13 -10.06 -22.74
N ALA A 186 -28.43 -10.86 -23.56
CA ALA A 186 -28.89 -11.28 -24.88
C ALA A 186 -28.87 -12.81 -24.96
N ALA A 187 -29.64 -13.39 -25.89
CA ALA A 187 -29.65 -14.84 -26.11
C ALA A 187 -28.21 -15.39 -26.27
N ALA A 188 -27.88 -16.41 -25.47
CA ALA A 188 -26.53 -16.95 -25.35
C ALA A 188 -26.05 -17.71 -26.61
N GLY A 189 -27.00 -18.20 -27.41
CA GLY A 189 -26.74 -19.12 -28.52
C GLY A 189 -25.67 -18.67 -29.53
N GLY A 190 -24.57 -19.42 -29.59
CA GLY A 190 -23.47 -19.23 -30.51
C GLY A 190 -22.50 -18.12 -30.14
N LEU A 191 -22.65 -17.48 -28.96
CA LEU A 191 -21.72 -16.47 -28.47
C LEU A 191 -20.48 -17.12 -27.85
N ALA A 192 -20.58 -18.29 -27.23
CA ALA A 192 -19.44 -18.92 -26.56
C ALA A 192 -18.29 -19.19 -27.53
N LYS A 193 -18.61 -19.80 -28.68
CA LYS A 193 -17.64 -20.06 -29.76
C LYS A 193 -17.01 -18.79 -30.32
N ARG A 194 -17.81 -17.72 -30.46
CA ARG A 194 -17.34 -16.42 -30.98
C ARG A 194 -16.43 -15.70 -29.98
N LEU A 195 -16.78 -15.72 -28.69
CA LEU A 195 -15.97 -15.12 -27.62
C LEU A 195 -14.66 -15.87 -27.43
N LYS A 196 -14.67 -17.20 -27.50
CA LYS A 196 -13.45 -18.03 -27.47
C LYS A 196 -12.50 -17.66 -28.61
N ALA A 197 -13.02 -17.49 -29.83
CA ALA A 197 -12.23 -17.05 -30.98
C ALA A 197 -11.71 -15.61 -30.82
N ALA A 198 -12.55 -14.70 -30.32
CA ALA A 198 -12.18 -13.30 -30.07
C ALA A 198 -11.07 -13.18 -29.03
N LEU A 199 -11.22 -13.83 -27.87
CA LEU A 199 -10.22 -13.82 -26.80
C LEU A 199 -8.90 -14.45 -27.26
N LEU A 200 -8.96 -15.53 -28.04
CA LEU A 200 -7.75 -16.12 -28.62
C LEU A 200 -7.05 -15.15 -29.58
N ALA A 201 -7.80 -14.42 -30.42
CA ALA A 201 -7.23 -13.45 -31.33
C ALA A 201 -6.67 -12.20 -30.61
N GLN A 202 -7.32 -11.78 -29.52
CA GLN A 202 -6.97 -10.58 -28.75
C GLN A 202 -5.80 -10.79 -27.79
N THR A 203 -5.78 -11.92 -27.08
CA THR A 203 -4.82 -12.16 -25.99
C THR A 203 -3.89 -13.34 -26.24
N GLU A 204 -4.07 -14.07 -27.34
CA GLU A 204 -3.32 -15.29 -27.67
C GLU A 204 -3.44 -16.41 -26.60
N LEU A 205 -4.43 -16.32 -25.72
CA LEU A 205 -4.66 -17.29 -24.64
C LEU A 205 -5.81 -18.23 -25.01
N ARG A 206 -5.59 -19.53 -24.83
CA ARG A 206 -6.64 -20.55 -24.95
C ARG A 206 -7.38 -20.64 -23.61
N LEU A 207 -8.61 -20.13 -23.59
CA LEU A 207 -9.45 -20.05 -22.41
C LEU A 207 -10.72 -20.89 -22.60
N LYS A 208 -11.18 -21.55 -21.53
CA LYS A 208 -12.50 -22.19 -21.49
C LYS A 208 -13.53 -21.08 -21.28
N VAL A 209 -14.48 -20.95 -22.20
CA VAL A 209 -15.48 -19.88 -22.19
C VAL A 209 -16.86 -20.51 -22.14
N ARG A 210 -17.70 -20.00 -21.25
CA ARG A 210 -19.13 -20.32 -21.14
C ARG A 210 -19.92 -19.03 -21.29
N VAL A 211 -21.10 -19.07 -21.88
CA VAL A 211 -22.00 -17.90 -21.95
C VAL A 211 -23.32 -18.27 -21.33
N ARG A 212 -23.82 -17.41 -20.45
CA ARG A 212 -25.13 -17.54 -19.82
C ARG A 212 -25.99 -16.34 -20.18
N GLY A 213 -27.25 -16.58 -20.51
CA GLY A 213 -28.26 -15.53 -20.63
C GLY A 213 -28.64 -14.91 -19.28
N GLU A 214 -29.64 -14.04 -19.29
CA GLU A 214 -30.28 -13.51 -18.07
C GLU A 214 -31.04 -14.61 -17.32
N ASP A 215 -31.60 -15.57 -18.06
CA ASP A 215 -32.17 -16.79 -17.50
C ASP A 215 -31.06 -17.80 -17.17
N PRO A 216 -31.00 -18.33 -15.92
CA PRO A 216 -30.00 -19.31 -15.49
C PRO A 216 -29.94 -20.58 -16.35
N ASP A 217 -31.03 -20.91 -17.04
CA ASP A 217 -31.18 -22.09 -17.89
C ASP A 217 -30.73 -21.87 -19.36
N ASP A 218 -30.51 -20.63 -19.81
CA ASP A 218 -29.98 -20.32 -21.16
C ASP A 218 -28.44 -20.35 -21.14
N VAL A 219 -27.89 -21.56 -21.11
CA VAL A 219 -26.45 -21.81 -21.05
C VAL A 219 -25.94 -22.30 -22.41
N ASP A 220 -25.05 -21.54 -23.04
CA ASP A 220 -24.29 -21.95 -24.23
C ASP A 220 -22.89 -22.40 -23.82
N GLU A 221 -22.68 -23.71 -23.85
CA GLU A 221 -21.38 -24.37 -23.62
C GLU A 221 -20.83 -24.89 -24.94
N ASP A 222 -19.76 -24.27 -25.43
CA ASP A 222 -18.98 -24.79 -26.56
C ASP A 222 -18.13 -25.99 -26.08
N MET A 223 -18.81 -27.08 -25.75
CA MET A 223 -18.21 -28.37 -25.41
C MET A 223 -17.77 -29.02 -26.72
N GLU A 224 -16.58 -28.63 -27.20
CA GLU A 224 -15.90 -29.36 -28.28
C GLU A 224 -15.71 -30.82 -27.84
N GLU A 225 -16.33 -31.73 -28.59
CA GLU A 225 -16.19 -33.19 -28.60
C GLU A 225 -14.79 -33.65 -28.17
N GLY A 226 -14.67 -34.01 -26.89
CA GLY A 226 -13.72 -35.01 -26.45
C GLY A 226 -14.23 -36.37 -26.95
N GLY A 227 -13.50 -36.96 -27.89
CA GLY A 227 -13.76 -38.31 -28.38
C GLY A 227 -13.98 -39.30 -27.23
N ALA A 228 -15.02 -40.10 -27.39
CA ALA A 228 -15.40 -41.17 -26.49
C ALA A 228 -14.23 -42.14 -26.28
N VAL A 229 -13.81 -42.29 -25.02
CA VAL A 229 -13.02 -43.44 -24.56
C VAL A 229 -13.98 -44.45 -23.95
N SER A 230 -14.33 -45.46 -24.74
CA SER A 230 -14.91 -46.72 -24.26
C SER A 230 -13.82 -47.59 -23.65
N GLU A 231 -14.13 -48.15 -22.48
CA GLU A 231 -13.42 -49.26 -21.84
C GLU A 231 -13.49 -50.53 -22.70
N SER A 232 -12.33 -51.15 -22.97
CA SER A 232 -12.22 -52.60 -23.13
C SER A 232 -10.77 -53.06 -22.93
N ASP A 233 -10.66 -54.16 -22.20
CA ASP A 233 -9.49 -54.89 -21.74
C ASP A 233 -8.43 -55.30 -22.79
N GLU A 234 -7.23 -55.55 -22.25
CA GLU A 234 -6.21 -56.55 -22.63
C GLU A 234 -4.95 -56.17 -23.46
N ALA A 235 -3.82 -56.29 -22.75
CA ALA A 235 -2.43 -56.59 -23.15
C ALA A 235 -1.43 -55.46 -23.51
N PRO A 236 -0.14 -55.60 -23.11
CA PRO A 236 0.82 -54.51 -23.05
C PRO A 236 1.78 -54.51 -24.25
N ASP A 237 1.92 -53.38 -24.95
CA ASP A 237 3.10 -53.16 -25.79
C ASP A 237 3.42 -51.68 -26.04
N ALA A 238 4.72 -51.39 -25.92
CA ALA A 238 5.53 -50.25 -26.37
C ALA A 238 5.10 -48.77 -26.12
N PRO A 239 6.01 -47.91 -25.60
CA PRO A 239 5.80 -46.47 -25.50
C PRO A 239 5.93 -45.80 -26.88
N THR A 240 4.90 -45.08 -27.31
CA THR A 240 4.98 -44.19 -28.47
C THR A 240 5.48 -42.81 -28.03
N PRO A 241 6.57 -42.28 -28.62
CA PRO A 241 7.02 -40.91 -28.41
C PRO A 241 6.23 -39.91 -29.28
N ASP A 242 6.30 -38.64 -28.89
CA ASP A 242 5.85 -37.43 -29.61
C ASP A 242 4.38 -37.01 -29.47
N ALA A 243 4.07 -36.41 -28.32
CA ALA A 243 3.28 -35.19 -28.30
C ALA A 243 4.25 -33.99 -28.41
N PRO A 244 4.01 -32.97 -29.25
CA PRO A 244 4.90 -31.83 -29.37
C PRO A 244 5.01 -31.08 -28.04
N SER A 245 6.19 -31.17 -27.43
CA SER A 245 6.57 -30.50 -26.20
C SER A 245 6.25 -29.00 -26.33
N ARG A 246 5.43 -28.48 -25.40
CA ARG A 246 5.24 -27.03 -25.28
C ARG A 246 6.62 -26.37 -25.16
N PRO A 247 6.92 -25.30 -25.94
CA PRO A 247 8.24 -24.64 -25.92
C PRO A 247 8.74 -24.32 -24.50
N ASP A 248 7.82 -23.98 -23.60
CA ASP A 248 8.08 -23.63 -22.21
C ASP A 248 8.74 -24.76 -21.37
N ALA A 249 8.48 -26.02 -21.70
CA ALA A 249 9.05 -27.16 -20.96
C ALA A 249 10.55 -27.33 -21.23
N VAL A 250 10.98 -27.04 -22.47
CA VAL A 250 12.38 -27.12 -22.88
C VAL A 250 13.18 -25.96 -22.25
N GLU A 251 12.63 -24.75 -22.27
CA GLU A 251 13.28 -23.57 -21.68
C GLU A 251 13.41 -23.67 -20.17
N ARG A 252 12.37 -24.19 -19.49
CA ARG A 252 12.42 -24.48 -18.06
C ARG A 252 13.55 -25.45 -17.70
N THR A 253 13.63 -26.56 -18.42
CA THR A 253 14.69 -27.57 -18.20
C THR A 253 16.08 -26.95 -18.38
N ARG A 254 16.24 -26.10 -19.40
CA ARG A 254 17.51 -25.39 -19.67
C ARG A 254 17.86 -24.41 -18.55
N TYR A 255 16.88 -23.70 -18.01
CA TYR A 255 17.08 -22.79 -16.88
C TYR A 255 17.54 -23.54 -15.63
N GLU A 256 16.84 -24.63 -15.26
CA GLU A 256 17.17 -25.43 -14.09
C GLU A 256 18.59 -26.01 -14.18
N GLN A 257 18.95 -26.54 -15.36
CA GLN A 257 20.32 -27.02 -15.62
C GLN A 257 21.37 -25.92 -15.47
N ARG A 258 21.17 -24.74 -16.09
CA ARG A 258 22.16 -23.64 -16.01
C ARG A 258 22.27 -23.05 -14.61
N MET A 259 21.15 -22.91 -13.90
CA MET A 259 21.16 -22.38 -12.54
C MET A 259 21.94 -23.32 -11.61
N SER A 260 21.73 -24.63 -11.72
CA SER A 260 22.47 -25.63 -10.93
C SER A 260 23.98 -25.60 -11.19
N ALA A 261 24.40 -25.32 -12.43
CA ALA A 261 25.82 -25.16 -12.79
C ALA A 261 26.44 -23.85 -12.26
N LEU A 262 25.70 -22.75 -12.25
CA LEU A 262 26.21 -21.42 -11.84
C LEU A 262 26.16 -21.20 -10.32
N GLU A 263 25.24 -21.86 -9.60
CA GLU A 263 25.07 -21.70 -8.16
C GLU A 263 26.33 -21.96 -7.31
N PRO A 264 27.12 -23.04 -7.52
CA PRO A 264 28.36 -23.23 -6.76
C PRO A 264 29.41 -22.16 -7.07
N LEU A 265 29.50 -21.68 -8.32
CA LEU A 265 30.42 -20.60 -8.72
C LEU A 265 30.04 -19.27 -8.10
N LEU A 266 28.73 -18.97 -8.06
CA LEU A 266 28.18 -17.81 -7.38
C LEU A 266 28.52 -17.85 -5.89
N MET A 267 28.29 -18.97 -5.21
CA MET A 267 28.62 -19.11 -3.79
C MET A 267 30.13 -18.99 -3.53
N ALA A 268 30.98 -19.53 -4.39
CA ALA A 268 32.44 -19.38 -4.29
C ALA A 268 32.87 -17.92 -4.46
N ALA A 269 32.37 -17.22 -5.49
CA ALA A 269 32.68 -15.82 -5.74
C ALA A 269 32.19 -14.90 -4.59
N LEU A 270 31.00 -15.15 -4.05
CA LEU A 270 30.46 -14.39 -2.91
C LEU A 270 31.26 -14.62 -1.63
N ARG A 271 31.70 -15.86 -1.36
CA ARG A 271 32.56 -16.18 -0.19
C ARG A 271 33.94 -15.54 -0.33
N ALA A 272 34.53 -15.58 -1.52
CA ALA A 272 35.84 -15.00 -1.81
C ALA A 272 35.80 -13.48 -2.03
N GLN A 273 34.62 -12.86 -1.94
CA GLN A 273 34.37 -11.45 -2.25
C GLN A 273 34.94 -11.01 -3.62
N GLN A 274 34.87 -11.90 -4.61
CA GLN A 274 35.41 -11.64 -5.94
C GLN A 274 34.37 -10.91 -6.80
N GLY A 275 34.80 -9.78 -7.39
CA GLY A 275 33.94 -8.93 -8.22
C GLY A 275 32.91 -8.12 -7.42
N ASP A 276 31.92 -7.56 -8.13
CA ASP A 276 30.83 -6.82 -7.50
C ASP A 276 29.79 -7.80 -6.92
N THR A 277 30.00 -8.19 -5.66
CA THR A 277 29.13 -9.13 -4.94
C THR A 277 27.67 -8.65 -4.83
N GLY A 278 27.44 -7.33 -4.82
CA GLY A 278 26.10 -6.75 -4.82
C GLY A 278 25.39 -7.00 -6.15
N LYS A 279 26.08 -6.74 -7.26
CA LYS A 279 25.56 -7.00 -8.61
C LYS A 279 25.35 -8.49 -8.87
N LEU A 280 26.26 -9.36 -8.41
CA LEU A 280 26.11 -10.82 -8.51
C LEU A 280 24.83 -11.32 -7.82
N ARG A 281 24.55 -10.87 -6.58
CA ARG A 281 23.30 -11.23 -5.88
C ARG A 281 22.07 -10.69 -6.58
N ALA A 282 22.10 -9.44 -7.03
CA ALA A 282 20.96 -8.80 -7.68
C ALA A 282 20.55 -9.52 -8.98
N VAL A 283 21.52 -9.89 -9.83
CA VAL A 283 21.25 -10.61 -11.09
C VAL A 283 20.75 -12.03 -10.82
N ALA A 284 21.29 -12.73 -9.82
CA ALA A 284 20.83 -14.06 -9.43
C ALA A 284 19.37 -14.05 -8.91
N GLU A 285 19.02 -13.10 -8.04
CA GLU A 285 17.64 -12.92 -7.56
C GLU A 285 16.69 -12.54 -8.70
N PHE A 286 17.12 -11.65 -9.61
CA PHE A 286 16.32 -11.29 -10.78
C PHE A 286 16.04 -12.50 -11.68
N ALA A 287 17.04 -13.36 -11.93
CA ALA A 287 16.87 -14.59 -12.70
C ALA A 287 15.85 -15.53 -12.04
N ARG A 288 15.93 -15.73 -10.72
CA ARG A 288 14.95 -16.53 -9.95
C ARG A 288 13.54 -15.93 -10.00
N GLY A 289 13.42 -14.61 -9.89
CA GLY A 289 12.15 -13.90 -10.00
C GLY A 289 11.49 -14.07 -11.37
N LYS A 290 12.28 -14.01 -12.45
CA LYS A 290 11.78 -14.25 -13.81
C LYS A 290 11.34 -15.71 -14.02
N ALA A 291 12.08 -16.67 -13.47
CA ALA A 291 11.69 -18.08 -13.51
C ALA A 291 10.38 -18.34 -12.75
N ARG A 292 10.18 -17.74 -11.56
CA ARG A 292 8.91 -17.83 -10.81
C ARG A 292 7.71 -17.24 -11.57
N ALA A 293 7.96 -16.25 -12.42
CA ALA A 293 6.95 -15.64 -13.27
C ALA A 293 6.76 -16.38 -14.62
N GLU A 294 7.36 -17.58 -14.77
CA GLU A 294 7.35 -18.41 -16.00
C GLU A 294 7.92 -17.69 -17.24
N ALA A 295 8.71 -16.63 -17.04
CA ALA A 295 9.37 -15.89 -18.10
C ALA A 295 10.75 -16.50 -18.39
N TRP A 296 10.77 -17.74 -18.88
CA TRP A 296 11.98 -18.57 -19.01
C TRP A 296 13.06 -17.95 -19.91
N GLY A 297 12.68 -17.34 -21.05
CA GLY A 297 13.62 -16.61 -21.90
C GLY A 297 14.35 -15.45 -21.19
N ALA A 298 13.63 -14.65 -20.40
CA ALA A 298 14.22 -13.55 -19.62
C ALA A 298 15.08 -14.08 -18.46
N ALA A 299 14.68 -15.20 -17.86
CA ALA A 299 15.46 -15.88 -16.82
C ALA A 299 16.79 -16.39 -17.38
N LEU A 300 16.78 -17.02 -18.56
CA LEU A 300 17.98 -17.50 -19.26
C LEU A 300 18.93 -16.35 -19.63
N GLN A 301 18.41 -15.22 -20.14
CA GLN A 301 19.21 -14.03 -20.42
C GLN A 301 19.86 -13.46 -19.15
N SER A 302 19.17 -13.54 -18.02
CA SER A 302 19.72 -13.13 -16.72
C SER A 302 20.84 -14.06 -16.24
N LEU A 303 20.75 -15.36 -16.55
CA LEU A 303 21.83 -16.32 -16.29
C LEU A 303 23.07 -16.06 -17.18
N ASP A 304 22.89 -15.63 -18.44
CA ASP A 304 24.02 -15.20 -19.29
C ASP A 304 24.77 -14.00 -18.68
N ALA A 305 24.03 -13.02 -18.18
CA ALA A 305 24.62 -11.88 -17.50
C ALA A 305 25.34 -12.29 -16.21
N LEU A 306 24.77 -13.22 -15.44
CA LEU A 306 25.39 -13.75 -14.22
C LEU A 306 26.70 -14.48 -14.53
N GLU A 307 26.71 -15.34 -15.54
CA GLU A 307 27.90 -16.06 -15.99
C GLU A 307 29.01 -15.09 -16.43
N GLY A 308 28.67 -14.04 -17.19
CA GLY A 308 29.60 -13.00 -17.58
C GLY A 308 30.25 -12.28 -16.39
N LEU A 309 29.47 -11.97 -15.35
CA LEU A 309 29.97 -11.36 -14.12
C LEU A 309 30.89 -12.31 -13.33
N LEU A 310 30.55 -13.59 -13.24
CA LEU A 310 31.39 -14.61 -12.58
C LEU A 310 32.72 -14.82 -13.31
N LYS A 311 32.70 -14.83 -14.65
CA LYS A 311 33.92 -14.90 -15.46
C LYS A 311 34.82 -13.68 -15.28
N ALA A 312 34.23 -12.48 -15.22
CA ALA A 312 34.97 -11.26 -14.93
C ALA A 312 35.58 -11.28 -13.52
N ALA A 313 34.82 -11.72 -12.52
CA ALA A 313 35.27 -11.82 -11.13
C ALA A 313 36.47 -12.77 -11.00
N THR A 314 36.41 -13.95 -11.60
CA THR A 314 37.51 -14.94 -11.57
C THR A 314 38.75 -14.48 -12.34
N SER A 315 38.57 -13.74 -13.43
CA SER A 315 39.68 -13.20 -14.23
C SER A 315 40.38 -12.00 -13.55
N SER A 316 39.68 -11.32 -12.62
CA SER A 316 40.23 -10.19 -11.86
C SER A 316 41.07 -10.59 -10.63
N GLY A 317 40.99 -11.86 -10.19
CA GLY A 317 41.66 -12.35 -8.98
C GLY A 317 43.18 -12.61 -9.10
N GLY A 318 43.82 -12.22 -10.21
CA GLY A 318 45.22 -12.56 -10.52
C GLY A 318 46.26 -11.46 -10.28
N LYS A 319 45.89 -10.28 -9.76
CA LYS A 319 46.85 -9.19 -9.53
C LYS A 319 46.76 -8.68 -8.10
N ALA A 320 47.57 -9.29 -7.23
CA ALA A 320 47.87 -8.75 -5.91
C ALA A 320 48.45 -7.34 -6.06
N SER A 321 47.74 -6.34 -5.54
CA SER A 321 48.23 -4.97 -5.43
C SER A 321 48.71 -4.74 -4.00
N ASP A 322 50.00 -4.45 -3.87
CA ASP A 322 50.64 -3.87 -2.69
C ASP A 322 49.99 -2.53 -2.29
N PRO A 323 50.07 -2.13 -1.00
CA PRO A 323 49.36 -0.98 -0.48
C PRO A 323 50.14 0.32 -0.76
N VAL A 324 49.46 1.32 -1.31
CA VAL A 324 49.94 2.70 -1.32
C VAL A 324 48.99 3.54 -0.49
N GLU A 325 49.58 4.08 0.57
CA GLU A 325 49.11 5.10 1.49
C GLU A 325 48.85 6.44 0.75
N VAL A 326 47.80 7.15 1.17
CA VAL A 326 47.68 8.61 1.39
C VAL A 326 46.24 9.11 1.17
N GLU A 327 45.69 9.67 2.26
CA GLU A 327 44.51 10.54 2.43
C GLU A 327 44.58 11.82 1.56
N PRO A 328 43.47 12.52 1.21
CA PRO A 328 42.56 13.12 2.22
C PRO A 328 41.05 13.11 1.91
N GLU A 329 40.29 13.32 2.99
CA GLU A 329 38.87 13.69 3.12
C GLU A 329 37.99 13.68 1.85
N ALA A 330 37.22 12.61 1.70
CA ALA A 330 36.09 12.53 0.80
C ALA A 330 34.81 12.29 1.58
N THR A 331 33.76 13.01 1.23
CA THR A 331 32.36 12.77 1.63
C THR A 331 32.05 11.27 1.63
N PRO A 332 31.40 10.73 2.68
CA PRO A 332 31.19 9.29 2.83
C PRO A 332 30.46 8.74 1.61
N LYS A 333 31.01 7.67 1.02
CA LYS A 333 30.39 7.04 -0.14
C LYS A 333 29.03 6.52 0.31
N ARG A 334 28.01 6.67 -0.54
CA ARG A 334 26.61 6.29 -0.26
C ARG A 334 26.43 4.85 0.25
N ASN A 335 27.39 3.96 -0.03
CA ASN A 335 27.39 2.57 0.44
C ASN A 335 27.81 2.44 1.93
N ASP A 336 28.52 3.41 2.48
CA ASP A 336 29.01 3.38 3.85
C ASP A 336 27.87 3.65 4.84
N ALA A 337 26.95 4.56 4.50
CA ALA A 337 25.79 4.89 5.33
C ALA A 337 24.82 3.71 5.50
N ALA A 338 24.59 2.94 4.43
CA ALA A 338 23.78 1.73 4.49
C ALA A 338 24.41 0.66 5.37
N THR A 339 25.73 0.49 5.27
CA THR A 339 26.50 -0.48 6.05
C THR A 339 26.53 -0.09 7.53
N ALA A 340 26.74 1.19 7.84
CA ALA A 340 26.70 1.71 9.20
C ALA A 340 25.32 1.52 9.85
N PHE A 341 24.24 1.83 9.12
CA PHE A 341 22.87 1.65 9.60
C PHE A 341 22.56 0.18 9.90
N ALA A 342 22.89 -0.73 8.97
CA ALA A 342 22.67 -2.16 9.15
C ALA A 342 23.47 -2.74 10.32
N ALA A 343 24.73 -2.31 10.48
CA ALA A 343 25.59 -2.72 11.59
C ALA A 343 25.00 -2.28 12.95
N ARG A 344 24.56 -1.01 13.05
CA ARG A 344 23.99 -0.48 14.29
C ARG A 344 22.64 -1.12 14.63
N LEU A 345 21.74 -1.25 13.66
CA LEU A 345 20.47 -1.95 13.86
C LEU A 345 20.71 -3.38 14.36
N SER A 346 21.63 -4.11 13.72
CA SER A 346 21.97 -5.49 14.14
C SER A 346 22.54 -5.55 15.56
N ALA A 347 23.34 -4.57 15.99
CA ALA A 347 23.88 -4.49 17.35
C ALA A 347 22.78 -4.27 18.39
N LEU A 348 21.73 -3.50 18.06
CA LEU A 348 20.63 -3.20 18.97
C LEU A 348 19.57 -4.30 19.06
N MET A 349 19.43 -5.15 18.03
CA MET A 349 18.36 -6.15 17.96
C MET A 349 18.26 -7.06 19.20
N GLY A 350 19.38 -7.44 19.81
CA GLY A 350 19.37 -8.25 21.04
C GLY A 350 18.74 -7.52 22.22
N ARG A 351 19.10 -6.25 22.42
CA ARG A 351 18.56 -5.40 23.50
C ARG A 351 17.08 -5.07 23.28
N ILE A 352 16.71 -4.76 22.02
CA ILE A 352 15.32 -4.46 21.65
C ILE A 352 14.43 -5.69 21.92
N LYS A 353 14.86 -6.89 21.53
CA LYS A 353 14.12 -8.13 21.81
C LYS A 353 13.94 -8.36 23.31
N ALA A 354 15.02 -8.23 24.08
CA ALA A 354 14.94 -8.37 25.54
C ALA A 354 13.98 -7.35 26.18
N GLY A 355 14.01 -6.08 25.74
CA GLY A 355 13.10 -5.05 26.22
C GLY A 355 11.64 -5.28 25.82
N ILE A 356 11.38 -5.90 24.67
CA ILE A 356 10.04 -6.30 24.24
C ILE A 356 9.55 -7.52 25.05
N GLU A 357 10.41 -8.51 25.28
CA GLU A 357 10.10 -9.74 26.03
C GLU A 357 9.88 -9.47 27.53
N ALA A 358 10.60 -8.50 28.10
CA ALA A 358 10.39 -8.05 29.48
C ALA A 358 8.99 -7.45 29.70
N GLY A 359 8.28 -7.07 28.63
CA GLY A 359 6.97 -6.45 28.71
C GLY A 359 7.00 -5.04 29.28
N GLY A 360 5.83 -4.49 29.58
CA GLY A 360 5.67 -3.16 30.16
C GLY A 360 5.37 -2.04 29.15
N PRO A 361 5.19 -0.79 29.63
CA PRO A 361 4.68 0.33 28.81
C PRO A 361 5.58 0.69 27.62
N ARG A 362 6.88 0.43 27.72
CA ARG A 362 7.86 0.74 26.67
C ARG A 362 7.93 -0.30 25.56
N ALA A 363 7.41 -1.51 25.77
CA ALA A 363 7.49 -2.58 24.77
C ALA A 363 6.75 -2.22 23.47
N SER A 364 5.62 -1.50 23.56
CA SER A 364 4.90 -0.98 22.39
C SER A 364 5.69 0.10 21.65
N GLU A 365 6.38 0.96 22.38
CA GLU A 365 7.17 2.05 21.80
C GLU A 365 8.43 1.52 21.10
N LEU A 366 9.12 0.55 21.71
CA LEU A 366 10.24 -0.17 21.09
C LEU A 366 9.83 -0.85 19.77
N LYS A 367 8.66 -1.52 19.74
CA LYS A 367 8.12 -2.14 18.51
C LYS A 367 7.84 -1.10 17.42
N LEU A 368 7.23 0.02 17.79
CA LEU A 368 6.87 1.09 16.87
C LEU A 368 8.14 1.70 16.24
N LYS A 369 9.12 2.06 17.06
CA LYS A 369 10.38 2.67 16.62
C LYS A 369 11.24 1.70 15.80
N LEU A 370 11.24 0.40 16.14
CA LEU A 370 11.89 -0.63 15.33
C LEU A 370 11.27 -0.74 13.93
N SER A 371 9.94 -0.69 13.83
CA SER A 371 9.23 -0.69 12.54
C SER A 371 9.56 0.55 11.70
N GLU A 372 9.58 1.73 12.33
CA GLU A 372 9.92 3.01 11.71
C GLU A 372 11.35 3.01 11.15
N ALA A 373 12.34 2.57 11.95
CA ALA A 373 13.72 2.41 11.50
C ALA A 373 13.83 1.44 10.30
N GLY A 374 13.10 0.32 10.34
CA GLY A 374 13.05 -0.63 9.24
C GLY A 374 12.45 -0.05 7.95
N ALA A 375 11.42 0.79 8.05
CA ALA A 375 10.83 1.48 6.91
C ALA A 375 11.81 2.50 6.28
N LEU A 376 12.49 3.30 7.10
CA LEU A 376 13.50 4.26 6.66
C LEU A 376 14.70 3.58 5.99
N GLY A 377 15.13 2.43 6.54
CA GLY A 377 16.18 1.60 5.93
C GLY A 377 15.80 1.11 4.53
N ARG A 378 14.54 0.67 4.33
CA ARG A 378 14.04 0.27 2.99
C ARG A 378 13.93 1.45 2.03
N ALA A 379 13.52 2.61 2.52
CA ALA A 379 13.48 3.86 1.76
C ALA A 379 14.87 4.44 1.44
N ARG A 380 15.94 3.86 2.02
CA ARG A 380 17.33 4.33 1.92
C ARG A 380 17.55 5.72 2.53
N ASP A 381 16.70 6.13 3.47
CA ASP A 381 16.89 7.34 4.28
C ASP A 381 17.66 6.99 5.57
N PHE A 382 18.95 6.69 5.39
CA PHE A 382 19.83 6.29 6.49
C PHE A 382 20.07 7.39 7.54
N PRO A 383 20.16 8.69 7.18
CA PRO A 383 20.26 9.75 8.18
C PRO A 383 19.05 9.80 9.12
N ALA A 384 17.82 9.76 8.58
CA ALA A 384 16.62 9.70 9.42
C ALA A 384 16.55 8.38 10.22
N GLY A 385 16.90 7.27 9.57
CA GLY A 385 16.98 5.97 10.22
C GLY A 385 17.91 5.96 11.43
N MET A 386 19.07 6.62 11.34
CA MET A 386 20.03 6.74 12.46
C MET A 386 19.45 7.48 13.66
N LEU A 387 18.67 8.56 13.45
CA LEU A 387 17.99 9.28 14.54
C LEU A 387 16.95 8.41 15.26
N VAL A 388 16.27 7.53 14.51
CA VAL A 388 15.34 6.56 15.12
C VAL A 388 16.11 5.50 15.91
N LEU A 389 17.30 5.08 15.46
CA LEU A 389 18.17 4.18 16.23
C LEU A 389 18.69 4.85 17.51
N ASP A 390 19.01 6.15 17.49
CA ASP A 390 19.37 6.90 18.70
C ASP A 390 18.20 6.89 19.72
N THR A 391 16.97 7.14 19.24
CA THR A 391 15.77 7.10 20.10
C THR A 391 15.53 5.70 20.69
N LEU A 392 15.81 4.64 19.92
CA LEU A 392 15.73 3.26 20.42
C LEU A 392 16.78 2.97 21.49
N GLU A 393 18.01 3.46 21.34
CA GLU A 393 19.05 3.38 22.37
C GLU A 393 18.62 4.12 23.64
N ASP A 394 18.11 5.35 23.53
CA ASP A 394 17.63 6.14 24.67
C ASP A 394 16.50 5.43 25.42
N LEU A 395 15.55 4.82 24.71
CA LEU A 395 14.45 4.05 25.32
C LEU A 395 14.94 2.79 26.05
N LEU A 396 16.02 2.18 25.55
CA LEU A 396 16.65 1.00 26.15
C LEU A 396 17.56 1.33 27.34
N ASP A 397 18.16 2.53 27.35
CA ASP A 397 19.06 3.00 28.41
C ASP A 397 18.30 3.71 29.54
N ALA A 398 17.10 4.25 29.26
CA ALA A 398 16.27 4.86 30.28
C ALA A 398 16.01 3.84 31.40
N PRO A 399 16.24 4.19 32.69
CA PRO A 399 15.99 3.28 33.79
C PRO A 399 14.53 2.83 33.75
N ALA A 400 14.26 1.57 34.07
CA ALA A 400 12.90 1.10 34.30
C ALA A 400 12.35 1.94 35.44
N VAL A 401 11.57 2.97 35.10
CA VAL A 401 10.85 3.75 36.09
C VAL A 401 9.81 2.75 36.57
N ASP A 402 10.07 2.15 37.73
CA ASP A 402 9.11 1.30 38.41
C ASP A 402 7.80 2.05 38.37
N SER A 403 6.79 1.39 37.79
CA SER A 403 5.44 1.92 37.73
C SER A 403 5.13 2.45 39.14
N PRO A 404 4.63 3.69 39.30
CA PRO A 404 4.34 4.23 40.61
C PRO A 404 3.53 3.18 41.35
N GLN A 405 4.14 2.58 42.37
CA GLN A 405 3.45 1.62 43.21
C GLN A 405 2.21 2.33 43.67
N THR A 406 1.06 1.81 43.26
CA THR A 406 -0.24 2.18 43.80
C THR A 406 -0.11 1.99 45.30
N VAL A 407 0.15 3.08 46.01
CA VAL A 407 0.12 3.11 47.46
C VAL A 407 -1.34 2.88 47.80
N GLU A 408 -1.70 1.63 48.06
CA GLU A 408 -2.87 1.28 48.87
C GLU A 408 -2.65 1.87 50.27
N GLN A 409 -2.92 3.16 50.42
CA GLN A 409 -3.17 3.78 51.70
C GLN A 409 -4.68 3.94 51.84
N GLY A 410 -5.18 3.39 52.94
CA GLY A 410 -6.59 3.29 53.28
C GLY A 410 -7.33 4.61 53.12
N VAL A 411 -8.50 4.49 52.49
CA VAL A 411 -9.50 5.53 52.37
C VAL A 411 -10.11 5.75 53.76
N GLU A 412 -9.57 6.72 54.51
CA GLU A 412 -10.40 7.55 55.37
C GLU A 412 -11.12 8.58 54.49
N ASP A 413 -12.42 8.76 54.74
CA ASP A 413 -13.34 9.69 54.07
C ASP A 413 -12.70 11.04 53.70
N VAL A 414 -12.34 11.21 52.42
CA VAL A 414 -12.07 12.52 51.83
C VAL A 414 -13.36 12.96 51.11
N PRO A 415 -13.91 14.14 51.43
CA PRO A 415 -15.13 14.63 50.80
C PRO A 415 -14.92 14.83 49.30
N ASP A 416 -15.95 14.44 48.55
CA ASP A 416 -16.14 14.51 47.09
C ASP A 416 -15.70 15.86 46.48
N GLU A 417 -14.39 16.04 46.28
CA GLU A 417 -13.82 17.19 45.59
C GLU A 417 -13.74 16.84 44.11
N ALA A 418 -14.58 17.52 43.32
CA ALA A 418 -14.73 17.29 41.90
C ALA A 418 -13.36 17.29 41.19
N PRO A 419 -13.09 16.31 40.30
CA PRO A 419 -11.80 16.19 39.64
C PRO A 419 -11.45 17.50 38.89
N PRO A 420 -10.17 17.91 38.90
CA PRO A 420 -9.76 19.17 38.29
C PRO A 420 -10.17 19.21 36.81
N SER A 421 -10.86 20.29 36.42
CA SER A 421 -11.34 20.49 35.05
C SER A 421 -10.18 20.41 34.06
N ARG A 422 -10.26 19.49 33.10
CA ARG A 422 -9.24 19.39 32.04
C ARG A 422 -9.26 20.66 31.18
N PRO A 423 -8.09 21.16 30.74
CA PRO A 423 -8.04 22.30 29.83
C PRO A 423 -8.67 21.91 28.49
N LYS A 424 -9.62 22.71 28.01
CA LYS A 424 -10.27 22.52 26.71
C LYS A 424 -9.22 22.48 25.60
N LEU A 425 -9.19 21.39 24.84
CA LEU A 425 -8.34 21.27 23.65
C LEU A 425 -8.75 22.31 22.59
N SER A 426 -7.78 22.82 21.84
CA SER A 426 -8.08 23.64 20.65
C SER A 426 -8.70 22.79 19.53
N LEU A 427 -9.46 23.41 18.63
CA LEU A 427 -10.09 22.72 17.48
C LEU A 427 -9.08 21.90 16.65
N VAL A 428 -7.87 22.45 16.47
CA VAL A 428 -6.78 21.77 15.76
C VAL A 428 -6.29 20.55 16.54
N GLN A 429 -6.15 20.66 17.87
CA GLN A 429 -5.75 19.53 18.71
C GLN A 429 -6.84 18.45 18.77
N GLN A 430 -8.12 18.84 18.77
CA GLN A 430 -9.25 17.91 18.71
C GLN A 430 -9.26 17.14 17.39
N ARG A 431 -9.10 17.83 16.26
CA ARG A 431 -9.00 17.19 14.93
C ARG A 431 -7.77 16.29 14.81
N SER A 432 -6.62 16.72 15.34
CA SER A 432 -5.40 15.90 15.34
C SER A 432 -5.51 14.67 16.24
N PHE A 433 -6.05 14.82 17.45
CA PHE A 433 -6.36 13.72 18.36
C PHE A 433 -7.27 12.71 17.67
N MET A 434 -8.32 13.21 16.99
CA MET A 434 -9.26 12.42 16.23
C MET A 434 -8.62 11.62 15.11
N LEU A 435 -7.94 12.29 14.18
CA LEU A 435 -7.30 11.62 13.05
C LEU A 435 -6.28 10.57 13.50
N THR A 436 -5.57 10.82 14.60
CA THR A 436 -4.57 9.90 15.12
C THR A 436 -5.21 8.66 15.74
N LYS A 437 -6.26 8.84 16.55
CA LYS A 437 -6.93 7.72 17.24
C LYS A 437 -7.83 6.93 16.28
N TRP A 438 -8.62 7.63 15.48
CA TRP A 438 -9.55 7.03 14.51
C TRP A 438 -8.83 6.13 13.51
N ARG A 439 -7.67 6.55 13.00
CA ARG A 439 -6.88 5.79 12.02
C ARG A 439 -6.46 4.39 12.51
N VAL A 440 -6.41 4.17 13.82
CA VAL A 440 -6.01 2.88 14.41
C VAL A 440 -7.20 1.93 14.55
N ILE A 441 -8.43 2.45 14.65
CA ILE A 441 -9.64 1.67 14.98
C ILE A 441 -9.97 0.63 13.89
N PRO A 442 -10.07 0.98 12.59
CA PRO A 442 -10.38 0.01 11.54
C PRO A 442 -9.36 -1.14 11.47
N GLY A 443 -8.07 -0.81 11.67
CA GLY A 443 -7.01 -1.81 11.68
C GLY A 443 -7.13 -2.82 12.81
N ARG A 444 -7.60 -2.39 13.99
CA ARG A 444 -7.86 -3.29 15.13
C ARG A 444 -9.08 -4.17 14.89
N ILE A 445 -10.17 -3.59 14.35
CA ILE A 445 -11.39 -4.34 14.03
C ILE A 445 -11.08 -5.44 13.01
N ARG A 446 -10.37 -5.13 11.92
CA ARG A 446 -9.95 -6.14 10.93
C ARG A 446 -9.09 -7.26 11.53
N ALA A 447 -8.21 -6.94 12.48
CA ALA A 447 -7.41 -7.96 13.16
C ALA A 447 -8.29 -8.89 14.00
N ASP A 448 -9.29 -8.35 14.69
CA ASP A 448 -10.24 -9.13 15.51
C ASP A 448 -11.17 -9.98 14.64
N LEU A 449 -11.64 -9.45 13.50
CA LEU A 449 -12.40 -10.19 12.50
C LEU A 449 -11.57 -11.31 11.85
N GLY A 450 -10.26 -11.10 11.66
CA GLY A 450 -9.35 -12.15 11.21
C GLY A 450 -9.23 -13.30 12.22
N ALA A 451 -9.21 -12.98 13.53
CA ALA A 451 -9.24 -14.00 14.58
C ALA A 451 -10.58 -14.75 14.61
N LEU A 452 -11.70 -14.04 14.44
CA LEU A 452 -13.03 -14.61 14.27
C LEU A 452 -13.08 -15.61 13.11
N ARG A 453 -12.57 -15.23 11.94
CA ARG A 453 -12.50 -16.12 10.77
C ARG A 453 -11.76 -17.41 11.09
N ALA A 454 -10.63 -17.33 11.79
CA ALA A 454 -9.85 -18.51 12.17
C ALA A 454 -10.65 -19.47 13.07
N VAL A 455 -11.42 -18.93 14.02
CA VAL A 455 -12.28 -19.74 14.91
C VAL A 455 -13.44 -20.39 14.15
N LEU A 456 -14.09 -19.65 13.25
CA LEU A 456 -15.19 -20.20 12.43
C LEU A 456 -14.71 -21.34 11.52
N VAL A 457 -13.51 -21.21 10.95
CA VAL A 457 -12.88 -22.27 10.14
C VAL A 457 -12.52 -23.49 11.00
N ASP A 458 -11.96 -23.30 12.19
CA ASP A 458 -11.55 -24.40 13.07
C ASP A 458 -12.74 -25.18 13.63
N THR A 459 -13.82 -24.48 13.97
CA THR A 459 -15.04 -25.08 14.54
C THR A 459 -15.98 -25.65 13.48
N GLY A 460 -15.84 -25.26 12.22
CA GLY A 460 -16.79 -25.60 11.16
C GLY A 460 -18.20 -25.05 11.43
N ALA A 461 -18.28 -23.92 12.15
CA ALA A 461 -19.55 -23.33 12.58
C ALA A 461 -20.35 -22.70 11.43
N ASP A 462 -19.70 -22.40 10.31
CA ASP A 462 -20.32 -21.84 9.10
C ASP A 462 -19.81 -22.58 7.84
N SER A 463 -20.67 -22.68 6.81
CA SER A 463 -20.32 -23.27 5.52
C SER A 463 -19.38 -22.40 4.69
N ASP A 464 -19.44 -21.07 4.88
CA ASP A 464 -18.49 -20.11 4.33
C ASP A 464 -18.08 -19.05 5.37
N PRO A 465 -17.11 -19.40 6.24
CA PRO A 465 -16.54 -18.46 7.21
C PRO A 465 -15.94 -17.19 6.61
N THR A 466 -15.58 -17.21 5.31
CA THR A 466 -14.96 -16.06 4.65
C THR A 466 -16.02 -15.05 4.29
N GLU A 467 -17.08 -15.49 3.60
CA GLU A 467 -18.20 -14.63 3.21
C GLU A 467 -18.85 -13.97 4.43
N LEU A 468 -19.11 -14.73 5.50
CA LEU A 468 -19.68 -14.19 6.74
C LEU A 468 -18.80 -13.09 7.35
N VAL A 469 -17.48 -13.33 7.44
CA VAL A 469 -16.56 -12.35 8.03
C VAL A 469 -16.41 -11.12 7.16
N ASP A 470 -16.41 -11.28 5.83
CA ASP A 470 -16.34 -10.16 4.90
C ASP A 470 -17.61 -9.31 4.95
N LEU A 471 -18.79 -9.91 5.12
CA LEU A 471 -20.05 -9.19 5.35
C LEU A 471 -20.04 -8.41 6.67
N ILE A 472 -19.59 -9.03 7.76
CA ILE A 472 -19.43 -8.34 9.06
C ILE A 472 -18.42 -7.19 8.94
N ALA A 473 -17.30 -7.43 8.23
CA ALA A 473 -16.28 -6.41 7.99
C ALA A 473 -16.86 -5.22 7.21
N SER A 474 -17.60 -5.48 6.13
CA SER A 474 -18.25 -4.43 5.33
C SER A 474 -19.20 -3.60 6.18
N HIS A 475 -20.10 -4.24 6.95
CA HIS A 475 -21.05 -3.53 7.81
C HIS A 475 -20.35 -2.67 8.86
N LEU A 476 -19.30 -3.19 9.50
CA LEU A 476 -18.54 -2.41 10.48
C LEU A 476 -17.73 -1.28 9.83
N GLU A 477 -17.27 -1.43 8.59
CA GLU A 477 -16.63 -0.35 7.85
C GLU A 477 -17.62 0.76 7.50
N ASP A 478 -18.83 0.41 7.03
CA ASP A 478 -19.91 1.35 6.76
C ASP A 478 -20.32 2.10 8.04
N LEU A 479 -20.51 1.39 9.16
CA LEU A 479 -20.82 1.99 10.46
C LEU A 479 -19.72 2.97 10.92
N LEU A 480 -18.45 2.63 10.71
CA LEU A 480 -17.34 3.52 11.04
C LEU A 480 -17.32 4.74 10.11
N GLU A 481 -17.59 4.59 8.82
CA GLU A 481 -17.67 5.72 7.88
C GLU A 481 -18.80 6.68 8.29
N GLU A 482 -19.99 6.17 8.62
CA GLU A 482 -21.11 6.98 9.11
C GLU A 482 -20.77 7.73 10.41
N ILE A 483 -20.07 7.07 11.33
CA ILE A 483 -19.57 7.71 12.54
C ILE A 483 -18.58 8.81 12.17
N GLN A 484 -17.59 8.52 11.34
CA GLN A 484 -16.57 9.49 10.95
C GLN A 484 -17.19 10.73 10.31
N ASP A 485 -18.17 10.56 9.42
CA ASP A 485 -18.89 11.66 8.78
C ASP A 485 -19.65 12.49 9.82
N ALA A 486 -20.38 11.85 10.72
CA ALA A 486 -21.10 12.55 11.80
C ALA A 486 -20.13 13.31 12.73
N MET A 487 -18.93 12.78 12.93
CA MET A 487 -17.89 13.41 13.72
C MET A 487 -17.29 14.63 13.01
N ASP A 488 -17.02 14.54 11.72
CA ASP A 488 -16.52 15.65 10.92
C ASP A 488 -17.57 16.77 10.84
N ASP A 489 -18.85 16.43 10.65
CA ASP A 489 -19.96 17.39 10.68
C ASP A 489 -20.07 18.10 12.03
N ALA A 490 -19.98 17.36 13.14
CA ALA A 490 -20.00 17.91 14.48
C ALA A 490 -18.83 18.85 14.76
N ILE A 491 -17.60 18.49 14.32
CA ILE A 491 -16.42 19.36 14.42
C ILE A 491 -16.63 20.64 13.62
N ASN A 492 -17.13 20.52 12.39
CA ASN A 492 -17.38 21.68 11.51
C ASN A 492 -18.45 22.61 12.08
N ALA A 493 -19.48 22.05 12.73
CA ALA A 493 -20.53 22.81 13.41
C ALA A 493 -20.09 23.36 14.78
N GLY A 494 -18.96 22.88 15.33
CA GLY A 494 -18.55 23.17 16.70
C GLY A 494 -19.45 22.54 17.77
N ASP A 495 -20.24 21.53 17.40
CA ASP A 495 -21.17 20.84 18.31
C ASP A 495 -20.52 19.61 18.94
N MET A 496 -19.79 19.84 20.04
CA MET A 496 -19.16 18.74 20.79
C MET A 496 -20.15 17.84 21.54
N ALA A 497 -21.42 18.25 21.67
CA ALA A 497 -22.42 17.41 22.30
C ALA A 497 -22.82 16.23 21.40
N ALA A 498 -22.63 16.34 20.08
CA ALA A 498 -22.90 15.27 19.12
C ALA A 498 -22.05 14.00 19.36
N PHE A 499 -20.89 14.13 20.01
CA PHE A 499 -20.06 12.99 20.40
C PHE A 499 -20.61 12.23 21.62
N LYS A 500 -21.51 12.83 22.40
CA LYS A 500 -22.02 12.19 23.61
C LYS A 500 -22.93 11.01 23.25
N GLY A 501 -22.56 9.80 23.66
CA GLY A 501 -23.34 8.59 23.41
C GLY A 501 -22.96 7.87 22.12
N LEU A 502 -21.83 8.21 21.49
CA LEU A 502 -21.22 7.45 20.42
C LEU A 502 -21.03 5.98 20.79
N ALA A 503 -20.53 5.72 22.01
CA ALA A 503 -20.34 4.35 22.49
C ALA A 503 -21.68 3.62 22.67
N ALA A 504 -22.74 4.33 23.08
CA ALA A 504 -24.08 3.76 23.18
C ALA A 504 -24.63 3.40 21.79
N ARG A 505 -24.50 4.31 20.80
CA ARG A 505 -24.92 4.05 19.41
C ARG A 505 -24.26 2.81 18.81
N VAL A 506 -22.96 2.64 19.05
CA VAL A 506 -22.24 1.46 18.58
C VAL A 506 -22.60 0.20 19.36
N ALA A 507 -22.93 0.32 20.65
CA ALA A 507 -23.42 -0.80 21.45
C ALA A 507 -24.80 -1.28 21.00
N ASP A 508 -25.63 -0.37 20.50
CA ASP A 508 -27.00 -0.64 20.02
C ASP A 508 -27.05 -1.13 18.56
N ASP A 509 -25.91 -1.19 17.85
CA ASP A 509 -25.84 -1.73 16.48
C ASP A 509 -26.16 -3.24 16.47
N GLU A 510 -26.99 -3.66 15.51
CA GLU A 510 -27.51 -5.03 15.44
C GLU A 510 -26.40 -6.06 15.24
N ILE A 511 -25.41 -5.78 14.39
CA ILE A 511 -24.29 -6.70 14.16
C ILE A 511 -23.39 -6.76 15.38
N VAL A 512 -23.15 -5.63 16.05
CA VAL A 512 -22.39 -5.59 17.30
C VAL A 512 -23.10 -6.40 18.40
N ALA A 513 -24.44 -6.31 18.49
CA ALA A 513 -25.23 -7.12 19.42
C ALA A 513 -25.16 -8.61 19.09
N LEU A 514 -25.33 -8.98 17.81
CA LEU A 514 -25.25 -10.37 17.34
C LEU A 514 -23.86 -11.00 17.57
N LEU A 515 -22.79 -10.22 17.43
CA LEU A 515 -21.44 -10.67 17.73
C LEU A 515 -21.31 -11.10 19.21
N VAL A 516 -21.90 -10.36 20.14
CA VAL A 516 -21.84 -10.65 21.58
C VAL A 516 -22.56 -11.93 21.94
N ASP A 517 -23.72 -12.16 21.33
CA ASP A 517 -24.58 -13.30 21.64
C ASP A 517 -24.07 -14.62 21.06
N ASN A 518 -23.05 -14.58 20.19
CA ASN A 518 -22.48 -15.76 19.57
C ASN A 518 -21.56 -16.54 20.54
N PRO A 519 -21.94 -17.77 20.97
CA PRO A 519 -21.17 -18.54 21.95
C PRO A 519 -19.87 -19.12 21.40
N ALA A 520 -19.67 -19.16 20.08
CA ALA A 520 -18.46 -19.69 19.46
C ALA A 520 -17.28 -18.72 19.55
N ILE A 521 -17.55 -17.45 19.85
CA ILE A 521 -16.56 -16.37 19.79
C ILE A 521 -16.64 -15.57 21.09
N ASP A 522 -15.51 -15.04 21.54
CA ASP A 522 -15.53 -13.99 22.57
C ASP A 522 -15.93 -12.65 21.93
N GLY A 523 -17.14 -12.59 21.35
CA GLY A 523 -17.65 -11.39 20.71
C GLY A 523 -17.82 -10.24 21.69
N LYS A 524 -17.90 -10.56 22.98
CA LYS A 524 -17.78 -9.60 24.08
C LYS A 524 -16.44 -8.87 24.07
N VAL A 525 -15.31 -9.55 23.85
CA VAL A 525 -14.00 -8.89 23.71
C VAL A 525 -13.94 -7.97 22.48
N CYS A 526 -14.48 -8.41 21.34
CA CYS A 526 -14.53 -7.57 20.13
C CYS A 526 -15.35 -6.30 20.37
N ARG A 527 -16.59 -6.44 20.87
CA ARG A 527 -17.43 -5.32 21.28
C ARG A 527 -16.73 -4.42 22.29
N ASP A 528 -16.19 -4.98 23.37
CA ASP A 528 -15.61 -4.19 24.45
C ASP A 528 -14.40 -3.36 23.97
N ARG A 529 -13.65 -3.84 22.96
CA ARG A 529 -12.59 -3.07 22.30
C ARG A 529 -13.12 -1.93 21.43
N ILE A 530 -14.15 -2.18 20.64
CA ILE A 530 -14.81 -1.14 19.84
C ILE A 530 -15.37 -0.06 20.78
N LEU A 531 -16.10 -0.46 21.82
CA LEU A 531 -16.66 0.45 22.81
C LEU A 531 -15.59 1.18 23.61
N ALA A 532 -14.45 0.55 23.92
CA ALA A 532 -13.33 1.22 24.57
C ALA A 532 -12.75 2.32 23.67
N ALA A 533 -12.64 2.08 22.36
CA ALA A 533 -12.19 3.09 21.41
C ALA A 533 -13.19 4.26 21.29
N MET A 534 -14.49 3.96 21.24
CA MET A 534 -15.53 5.01 21.22
C MET A 534 -15.54 5.83 22.51
N ARG A 535 -15.39 5.19 23.68
CA ARG A 535 -15.24 5.89 24.97
C ARG A 535 -13.97 6.72 25.05
N GLU A 536 -12.86 6.26 24.48
CA GLU A 536 -11.61 7.03 24.41
C GLU A 536 -11.81 8.32 23.60
N ILE A 537 -12.54 8.23 22.49
CA ILE A 537 -12.92 9.37 21.66
C ILE A 537 -13.84 10.33 22.43
N GLU A 538 -14.93 9.82 23.02
CA GLU A 538 -15.88 10.61 23.81
C GLU A 538 -15.17 11.38 24.92
N ASN A 539 -14.32 10.70 25.69
CA ASN A 539 -13.58 11.29 26.80
C ASN A 539 -12.52 12.30 26.34
N GLY A 540 -11.98 12.14 25.13
CA GLY A 540 -11.00 13.06 24.55
C GLY A 540 -11.60 14.33 23.96
N LEU A 541 -12.88 14.30 23.58
CA LEU A 541 -13.57 15.41 22.91
C LEU A 541 -14.54 16.16 23.82
N VAL A 542 -15.21 15.47 24.74
CA VAL A 542 -16.25 16.05 25.61
C VAL A 542 -15.68 16.57 26.94
N GLY A 543 -14.52 16.04 27.38
CA GLY A 543 -13.83 16.42 28.61
C GLY A 543 -12.92 17.63 28.43
#